data_AF-A0A1G2XH77-F1
#
_entry.id   AF-A0A1G2XH77-F1
#
_cell.length_a   1.000
_cell.length_b   1.000
_cell.length_c   1.000
_cell.angle_alpha   90.00
_cell.angle_beta   90.00
_cell.angle_gamma   90.00
#
_symmetry.space_group_name_H-M   'P 1'
#
loop_
_entity.id
_entity.type
_entity.pdbx_description
1 polymer ?
#
loop_
_entity_poly.entity_id
_entity_poly.type
_entity_poly.pdbx_seq_one_letter_code
_entity_poly.pdbx_strand_id
1 'polypeptide(L)'
;MRVFVHISILSAVIILCLFSSVFAYSGGSGEPNSPYQIGTVSDWQQLMSTSADWTKYFIMTADVNLYGVTLTPVGNSTTNFTGVFDGNGHIIHNAVINQPSSSTIGLFGYVSSRGKIRNLGVENVNITGNSQVGGLVGNNNYESSITACYAIGSVSGTNYVGGLVGNNSGTITACYATSSVSGTNYVGGLVGCEANNGTLSVCYATGSVSGTGDYVGGLVGANWNSIIFYCYWDTQTSGQPRSHIGGVGLPTATMQGSEIYLRAFWDFKGEIKNGVNDTWAMPQGGGYPVLAWQLGDSPVSNDEMSNAIAVTVGSTVSGTSIGATGLDITRNSYNDSADVWYYFDCASTGKYTITVEPENFNSTVAVFDGTQTEIVFNDDFFGEKSVVILNAATGQRYYIRVAGYNSQTGNFTLAAKQGAIHAIQGDLNYDGVVNLVDFSIFAENWMIE
;
A
#
# COMPACT_ATOMS: atom_id res chain seq x y z
N MET A 1 -2.37 74.17 47.76
CA MET A 1 -1.46 73.66 46.72
C MET A 1 -1.44 72.13 46.83
N ARG A 2 -2.25 71.42 46.04
CA ARG A 2 -2.36 69.95 46.08
C ARG A 2 -1.70 69.39 44.83
N VAL A 3 -0.69 68.56 45.02
CA VAL A 3 0.02 67.81 43.97
C VAL A 3 -0.87 66.63 43.58
N PHE A 4 -1.27 66.54 42.32
CA PHE A 4 -1.95 65.38 41.76
C PHE A 4 -0.90 64.36 41.30
N VAL A 5 -0.94 63.17 41.89
CA VAL A 5 -0.27 61.97 41.40
C VAL A 5 -1.21 61.34 40.37
N HIS A 6 -0.81 61.29 39.10
CA HIS A 6 -1.47 60.46 38.10
C HIS A 6 -0.65 59.19 37.90
N ILE A 7 -1.20 58.07 38.36
CA ILE A 7 -0.71 56.71 38.13
C ILE A 7 -1.02 56.36 36.67
N SER A 8 0.01 56.21 35.85
CA SER A 8 -0.10 55.71 34.48
C SER A 8 -0.12 54.19 34.52
N ILE A 9 -1.25 53.58 34.17
CA ILE A 9 -1.41 52.13 34.07
C ILE A 9 -0.64 51.64 32.83
N LEU A 10 0.33 50.77 33.07
CA LEU A 10 1.09 50.04 32.07
C LEU A 10 0.20 48.95 31.47
N SER A 11 -0.32 49.14 30.25
CA SER A 11 -0.92 48.04 29.47
C SER A 11 0.10 47.54 28.45
N ALA A 12 0.88 46.53 28.86
CA ALA A 12 1.68 45.73 27.95
C ALA A 12 0.76 44.76 27.21
N VAL A 13 0.38 45.11 25.97
CA VAL A 13 -0.21 44.15 25.04
C VAL A 13 0.94 43.38 24.39
N ILE A 14 1.28 42.23 24.97
CA ILE A 14 2.11 41.23 24.30
C ILE A 14 1.24 40.62 23.20
N ILE A 15 1.41 41.11 21.96
CA ILE A 15 0.90 40.41 20.78
C ILE A 15 1.78 39.19 20.60
N LEU A 16 1.35 38.06 21.18
CA LEU A 16 1.89 36.75 20.85
C LEU A 16 1.40 36.42 19.43
N CYS A 17 2.12 36.89 18.40
CA CYS A 17 1.96 36.39 17.05
C CYS A 17 2.41 34.92 17.06
N LEU A 18 1.47 34.01 17.33
CA LEU A 18 1.58 32.63 16.90
C LEU A 18 1.62 32.68 15.37
N PHE A 19 2.83 32.70 14.80
CA PHE A 19 3.02 32.31 13.42
C PHE A 19 2.61 30.84 13.36
N SER A 20 1.34 30.56 13.06
CA SER A 20 1.00 29.27 12.47
C SER A 20 1.79 29.24 11.17
N SER A 21 2.89 28.49 11.14
CA SER A 21 3.59 28.21 9.89
C SER A 21 2.55 27.60 8.95
N VAL A 22 2.13 28.35 7.94
CA VAL A 22 1.41 27.76 6.81
C VAL A 22 2.43 26.85 6.16
N PHE A 23 2.29 25.55 6.38
CA PHE A 23 3.17 24.57 5.76
C PHE A 23 3.03 24.70 4.24
N ALA A 24 4.15 24.58 3.51
CA ALA A 24 4.07 24.34 2.08
C ALA A 24 3.49 22.93 1.89
N TYR A 25 2.58 22.77 0.93
CA TYR A 25 1.85 21.51 0.73
C TYR A 25 1.10 21.09 2.01
N SER A 26 0.80 19.79 2.16
CA SER A 26 0.17 19.25 3.37
C SER A 26 1.13 19.11 4.55
N GLY A 27 2.42 19.41 4.36
CA GLY A 27 3.44 19.26 5.40
C GLY A 27 4.84 19.04 4.83
N GLY A 28 5.82 18.97 5.72
CA GLY A 28 7.23 18.74 5.37
C GLY A 28 8.00 20.01 5.01
N SER A 29 9.31 19.86 4.81
CA SER A 29 10.24 20.93 4.44
C SER A 29 10.94 20.71 3.09
N GLY A 30 10.64 19.60 2.41
CA GLY A 30 11.26 19.21 1.15
C GLY A 30 12.66 18.60 1.31
N GLU A 31 13.08 18.33 2.55
CA GLU A 31 14.37 17.71 2.88
C GLU A 31 14.25 16.17 2.95
N PRO A 32 15.34 15.39 2.82
CA PRO A 32 15.26 13.94 2.76
C PRO A 32 14.55 13.26 3.94
N ASN A 33 14.66 13.82 5.15
CA ASN A 33 14.03 13.33 6.38
C ASN A 33 12.69 14.02 6.69
N SER A 34 12.28 14.97 5.85
CA SER A 34 11.05 15.75 5.99
C SER A 34 10.57 16.14 4.59
N PRO A 35 10.25 15.15 3.73
CA PRO A 35 9.79 15.42 2.37
C PRO A 35 8.48 16.20 2.39
N TYR A 36 8.25 17.01 1.35
CA TYR A 36 6.96 17.65 1.15
C TYR A 36 5.86 16.60 0.95
N GLN A 37 4.75 16.77 1.66
CA GLN A 37 3.64 15.81 1.67
C GLN A 37 2.62 16.18 0.60
N ILE A 38 2.35 15.23 -0.29
CA ILE A 38 1.34 15.34 -1.34
C ILE A 38 0.15 14.44 -0.96
N GLY A 39 -0.93 15.02 -0.45
CA GLY A 39 -2.14 14.28 -0.07
C GLY A 39 -3.42 14.84 -0.66
N THR A 40 -3.35 16.00 -1.33
CA THR A 40 -4.50 16.71 -1.87
C THR A 40 -4.26 17.20 -3.29
N VAL A 41 -5.35 17.55 -3.98
CA VAL A 41 -5.29 18.21 -5.30
C VAL A 41 -4.52 19.54 -5.22
N SER A 42 -4.71 20.30 -4.13
CA SER A 42 -4.01 21.58 -3.91
C SER A 42 -2.49 21.40 -3.83
N ASP A 43 -2.02 20.33 -3.17
CA ASP A 43 -0.60 20.02 -3.10
C ASP A 43 0.00 19.75 -4.48
N TRP A 44 -0.71 19.00 -5.32
CA TRP A 44 -0.29 18.74 -6.69
C TRP A 44 -0.26 20.02 -7.53
N GLN A 45 -1.28 20.87 -7.41
CA GLN A 45 -1.33 22.17 -8.08
C GLN A 45 -0.17 23.09 -7.65
N GLN A 46 0.19 23.07 -6.37
CA GLN A 46 1.37 23.78 -5.87
C GLN A 46 2.66 23.21 -6.47
N LEU A 47 2.80 21.87 -6.52
CA LEU A 47 4.00 21.22 -7.08
C LEU A 47 4.22 21.61 -8.53
N MET A 48 3.18 21.54 -9.37
CA MET A 48 3.32 21.86 -10.79
C MET A 48 3.57 23.36 -11.06
N SER A 49 3.27 24.25 -10.11
CA SER A 49 3.47 25.69 -10.24
C SER A 49 4.73 26.22 -9.54
N THR A 50 5.39 25.41 -8.71
CA THR A 50 6.55 25.82 -7.90
C THR A 50 7.83 25.13 -8.37
N SER A 51 8.34 25.51 -9.54
CA SER A 51 9.53 24.87 -10.13
C SER A 51 10.80 24.97 -9.28
N ALA A 52 10.87 25.93 -8.35
CA ALA A 52 11.95 26.02 -7.36
C ALA A 52 12.03 24.77 -6.46
N ASP A 53 10.91 24.08 -6.24
CA ASP A 53 10.84 22.88 -5.41
C ASP A 53 11.17 21.60 -6.18
N TRP A 54 11.31 21.62 -7.51
CA TRP A 54 11.55 20.40 -8.32
C TRP A 54 12.90 19.72 -8.09
N THR A 55 13.71 20.27 -7.18
CA THR A 55 14.97 19.70 -6.67
C THR A 55 14.81 18.99 -5.33
N LYS A 56 13.62 19.09 -4.71
CA LYS A 56 13.33 18.65 -3.34
C LYS A 56 12.77 17.23 -3.28
N TYR A 57 12.50 16.78 -2.05
CA TYR A 57 11.95 15.47 -1.75
C TYR A 57 10.44 15.57 -1.51
N PHE A 58 9.67 14.67 -2.12
CA PHE A 58 8.23 14.59 -2.04
C PHE A 58 7.81 13.17 -1.66
N ILE A 59 6.77 13.06 -0.83
CA ILE A 59 6.14 11.79 -0.47
C ILE A 59 4.62 11.94 -0.56
N MET A 60 3.94 10.98 -1.17
CA MET A 60 2.48 10.95 -1.12
C MET A 60 1.98 10.43 0.23
N THR A 61 0.87 10.98 0.69
CA THR A 61 0.21 10.62 1.96
C THR A 61 -1.22 10.13 1.77
N ALA A 62 -1.74 10.27 0.54
CA ALA A 62 -3.04 9.78 0.11
C ALA A 62 -3.04 9.71 -1.43
N ASP A 63 -3.98 8.95 -1.97
CA ASP A 63 -4.27 8.97 -3.40
C ASP A 63 -4.81 10.35 -3.83
N VAL A 64 -4.48 10.79 -5.05
CA VAL A 64 -4.85 12.11 -5.55
C VAL A 64 -5.67 12.01 -6.83
N ASN A 65 -6.89 12.57 -6.80
CA ASN A 65 -7.79 12.64 -7.95
C ASN A 65 -7.63 13.97 -8.70
N LEU A 66 -7.08 13.94 -9.92
CA LEU A 66 -6.84 15.14 -10.73
C LEU A 66 -7.98 15.46 -11.72
N TYR A 67 -9.16 14.88 -11.53
CA TYR A 67 -10.32 15.17 -12.38
C TYR A 67 -10.64 16.67 -12.41
N GLY A 68 -10.74 17.23 -13.62
CA GLY A 68 -11.07 18.64 -13.84
C GLY A 68 -9.93 19.63 -13.55
N VAL A 69 -8.74 19.14 -13.18
CA VAL A 69 -7.56 19.99 -12.96
C VAL A 69 -6.90 20.32 -14.30
N THR A 70 -6.56 21.60 -14.51
CA THR A 70 -5.72 21.99 -15.64
C THR A 70 -4.27 21.67 -15.32
N LEU A 71 -3.69 20.66 -15.99
CA LEU A 71 -2.37 20.15 -15.66
C LEU A 71 -1.27 20.71 -16.55
N THR A 72 -0.15 21.06 -15.92
CA THR A 72 1.14 21.29 -16.57
C THR A 72 2.14 20.25 -16.08
N PRO A 73 2.97 19.66 -16.97
CA PRO A 73 3.96 18.67 -16.55
C PRO A 73 4.92 19.20 -15.47
N VAL A 74 5.24 18.35 -14.48
CA VAL A 74 6.30 18.61 -13.50
C VAL A 74 7.66 18.34 -14.16
N GLY A 75 8.53 19.34 -14.20
CA GLY A 75 9.76 19.26 -15.00
C GLY A 75 9.50 19.52 -16.49
N ASN A 76 10.34 20.35 -17.11
CA ASN A 76 10.29 20.68 -18.52
C ASN A 76 11.71 20.89 -19.09
N SER A 77 11.83 21.20 -20.38
CA SER A 77 13.13 21.37 -21.06
C SER A 77 13.99 22.54 -20.55
N THR A 78 13.42 23.47 -19.79
CA THR A 78 14.13 24.61 -19.18
C THR A 78 14.48 24.33 -17.72
N THR A 79 13.56 23.72 -16.98
CA THR A 79 13.74 23.36 -15.57
C THR A 79 13.32 21.93 -15.38
N ASN A 80 14.31 21.04 -15.30
CA ASN A 80 14.07 19.60 -15.17
C ASN A 80 13.66 19.26 -13.73
N PHE A 81 12.93 18.16 -13.55
CA PHE A 81 12.77 17.56 -12.24
C PHE A 81 14.03 16.78 -11.87
N THR A 82 14.68 17.17 -10.78
CA THR A 82 15.92 16.53 -10.28
C THR A 82 15.78 16.06 -8.83
N GLY A 83 14.59 16.23 -8.24
CA GLY A 83 14.26 15.82 -6.89
C GLY A 83 13.90 14.33 -6.78
N VAL A 84 13.26 13.98 -5.67
CA VAL A 84 12.74 12.62 -5.42
C VAL A 84 11.24 12.71 -5.21
N PHE A 85 10.47 11.99 -6.02
CA PHE A 85 9.04 11.81 -5.83
C PHE A 85 8.77 10.36 -5.43
N ASP A 86 8.35 10.15 -4.18
CA ASP A 86 7.95 8.84 -3.67
C ASP A 86 6.42 8.79 -3.58
N GLY A 87 5.80 7.98 -4.44
CA GLY A 87 4.37 7.74 -4.36
C GLY A 87 3.96 6.96 -3.12
N ASN A 88 4.90 6.36 -2.38
CA ASN A 88 4.63 5.64 -1.14
C ASN A 88 3.49 4.59 -1.26
N GLY A 89 3.35 3.98 -2.44
CA GLY A 89 2.30 3.01 -2.72
C GLY A 89 0.93 3.62 -3.03
N HIS A 90 0.85 4.94 -3.24
CA HIS A 90 -0.36 5.65 -3.61
C HIS A 90 -0.50 5.82 -5.13
N ILE A 91 -1.72 6.18 -5.53
CA ILE A 91 -2.07 6.41 -6.92
C ILE A 91 -2.48 7.87 -7.19
N ILE A 92 -2.17 8.34 -8.38
CA ILE A 92 -2.72 9.57 -8.96
C ILE A 92 -3.66 9.17 -10.08
N HIS A 93 -4.91 9.61 -10.04
CA HIS A 93 -5.89 9.18 -11.02
C HIS A 93 -6.62 10.33 -11.73
N ASN A 94 -7.17 10.03 -12.91
CA ASN A 94 -7.96 10.95 -13.75
C ASN A 94 -7.19 12.18 -14.27
N ALA A 95 -5.87 12.05 -14.44
CA ALA A 95 -5.04 13.13 -15.00
C ALA A 95 -5.29 13.29 -16.51
N VAL A 96 -5.60 14.50 -16.95
CA VAL A 96 -5.77 14.83 -18.37
C VAL A 96 -4.79 15.92 -18.78
N ILE A 97 -3.93 15.64 -19.77
CA ILE A 97 -3.04 16.62 -20.40
C ILE A 97 -3.30 16.59 -21.90
N ASN A 98 -3.72 17.72 -22.49
CA ASN A 98 -3.98 17.83 -23.92
C ASN A 98 -3.14 18.96 -24.54
N GLN A 99 -1.94 18.63 -24.98
CA GLN A 99 -0.98 19.57 -25.56
C GLN A 99 -0.38 19.03 -26.87
N PRO A 100 -1.19 18.84 -27.94
CA PRO A 100 -0.82 18.10 -29.15
C PRO A 100 0.34 18.70 -29.95
N SER A 101 0.69 19.97 -29.69
CA SER A 101 1.81 20.69 -30.31
C SER A 101 3.07 20.73 -29.44
N SER A 102 3.01 20.24 -28.20
CA SER A 102 4.10 20.35 -27.22
C SER A 102 4.84 19.03 -27.06
N SER A 103 6.14 19.09 -26.79
CA SER A 103 6.97 17.92 -26.51
C SER A 103 7.18 17.74 -25.00
N THR A 104 7.75 16.60 -24.59
CA THR A 104 8.09 16.27 -23.18
C THR A 104 6.85 16.26 -22.29
N ILE A 105 5.88 15.41 -22.65
CA ILE A 105 4.56 15.37 -22.04
C ILE A 105 4.38 14.09 -21.22
N GLY A 106 4.03 14.27 -19.95
CA GLY A 106 3.65 13.27 -18.97
C GLY A 106 3.24 14.02 -17.70
N LEU A 107 2.83 13.30 -16.65
CA LEU A 107 2.69 13.92 -15.32
C LEU A 107 4.01 14.57 -14.89
N PHE A 108 5.12 13.90 -15.23
CA PHE A 108 6.46 14.49 -15.22
C PHE A 108 6.94 14.69 -16.66
N GLY A 109 7.26 15.92 -17.04
CA GLY A 109 7.64 16.22 -18.43
C GLY A 109 9.09 15.80 -18.71
N TYR A 110 10.01 16.21 -17.84
CA TYR A 110 11.44 15.97 -17.99
C TYR A 110 12.09 15.67 -16.64
N VAL A 111 12.65 14.46 -16.50
CA VAL A 111 13.40 14.02 -15.31
C VAL A 111 14.88 13.86 -15.69
N SER A 112 15.80 14.39 -14.88
CA SER A 112 17.24 14.24 -15.13
C SER A 112 18.06 14.37 -13.85
N SER A 113 19.40 14.32 -14.00
CA SER A 113 20.34 14.75 -12.95
C SER A 113 20.09 14.05 -11.61
N ARG A 114 19.90 12.73 -11.68
CA ARG A 114 19.61 11.86 -10.53
C ARG A 114 18.22 12.02 -9.92
N GLY A 115 17.30 12.68 -10.64
CA GLY A 115 15.88 12.73 -10.30
C GLY A 115 15.26 11.33 -10.23
N LYS A 116 14.37 11.12 -9.26
CA LYS A 116 13.79 9.79 -8.98
C LYS A 116 12.28 9.87 -8.86
N ILE A 117 11.60 8.91 -9.48
CA ILE A 117 10.17 8.68 -9.28
C ILE A 117 10.01 7.22 -8.87
N ARG A 118 9.36 6.95 -7.74
CA ARG A 118 9.17 5.57 -7.27
C ARG A 118 7.84 5.31 -6.60
N ASN A 119 7.43 4.05 -6.54
CA ASN A 119 6.27 3.56 -5.79
C ASN A 119 4.97 4.31 -6.12
N LEU A 120 4.73 4.58 -7.41
CA LEU A 120 3.66 5.44 -7.87
C LEU A 120 2.84 4.77 -8.98
N GLY A 121 1.53 4.69 -8.78
CA GLY A 121 0.58 4.34 -9.83
C GLY A 121 -0.04 5.58 -10.45
N VAL A 122 -0.19 5.60 -11.77
CA VAL A 122 -0.99 6.62 -12.45
C VAL A 122 -2.11 5.96 -13.24
N GLU A 123 -3.35 6.27 -12.88
CA GLU A 123 -4.53 5.55 -13.35
C GLU A 123 -5.53 6.44 -14.08
N ASN A 124 -6.21 5.87 -15.07
CA ASN A 124 -7.16 6.59 -15.92
C ASN A 124 -6.58 7.91 -16.46
N VAL A 125 -5.32 7.89 -16.90
CA VAL A 125 -4.67 9.06 -17.49
C VAL A 125 -5.08 9.23 -18.95
N ASN A 126 -5.25 10.47 -19.42
CA ASN A 126 -5.44 10.78 -20.83
C ASN A 126 -4.42 11.85 -21.25
N ILE A 127 -3.34 11.40 -21.88
CA ILE A 127 -2.17 12.22 -22.18
C ILE A 127 -2.01 12.35 -23.68
N THR A 128 -2.10 13.58 -24.20
CA THR A 128 -1.89 13.92 -25.60
C THR A 128 -0.76 14.95 -25.73
N GLY A 129 0.26 14.61 -26.51
CA GLY A 129 1.42 15.46 -26.80
C GLY A 129 1.85 15.38 -28.27
N ASN A 130 2.96 16.03 -28.62
CA ASN A 130 3.59 15.91 -29.93
C ASN A 130 4.72 14.87 -29.93
N SER A 131 5.74 15.07 -29.11
CA SER A 131 6.95 14.25 -29.09
C SER A 131 7.40 13.97 -27.66
N GLN A 132 7.95 12.79 -27.38
CA GLN A 132 8.38 12.38 -26.04
C GLN A 132 7.19 12.41 -25.07
N VAL A 133 6.22 11.54 -25.35
CA VAL A 133 4.95 11.47 -24.63
C VAL A 133 4.88 10.16 -23.86
N GLY A 134 4.70 10.24 -22.55
CA GLY A 134 4.52 9.08 -21.68
C GLY A 134 3.33 9.25 -20.74
N GLY A 135 2.72 8.14 -20.33
CA GLY A 135 1.65 8.16 -19.32
C GLY A 135 2.11 8.72 -17.98
N LEU A 136 3.37 8.46 -17.61
CA LEU A 136 4.00 8.99 -16.39
C LEU A 136 5.08 10.03 -16.73
N VAL A 137 6.05 9.69 -17.58
CA VAL A 137 7.21 10.55 -17.88
C VAL A 137 7.36 10.83 -19.38
N GLY A 138 7.49 12.10 -19.76
CA GLY A 138 7.81 12.45 -21.15
C GLY A 138 9.23 12.03 -21.54
N ASN A 139 10.23 12.53 -20.81
CA ASN A 139 11.65 12.23 -21.01
C ASN A 139 12.35 11.88 -19.68
N ASN A 140 12.89 10.66 -19.58
CA ASN A 140 13.73 10.20 -18.48
C ASN A 140 15.19 10.19 -18.94
N ASN A 141 16.00 11.15 -18.50
CA ASN A 141 17.34 11.38 -19.04
C ASN A 141 18.44 10.62 -18.27
N TYR A 142 19.70 10.82 -18.66
CA TYR A 142 20.86 10.21 -18.01
C TYR A 142 20.85 10.39 -16.48
N GLU A 143 21.19 9.31 -15.77
CA GLU A 143 21.22 9.17 -14.30
C GLU A 143 19.89 9.29 -13.55
N SER A 144 18.76 9.58 -14.19
CA SER A 144 17.46 9.51 -13.51
C SER A 144 16.89 8.09 -13.45
N SER A 145 16.00 7.84 -12.49
CA SER A 145 15.43 6.51 -12.25
C SER A 145 13.91 6.54 -12.04
N ILE A 146 13.22 5.59 -12.66
CA ILE A 146 11.80 5.29 -12.43
C ILE A 146 11.72 3.86 -11.89
N THR A 147 11.10 3.66 -10.73
CA THR A 147 11.15 2.36 -10.04
C THR A 147 9.84 2.00 -9.34
N ALA A 148 9.33 0.78 -9.53
CA ALA A 148 8.08 0.36 -8.89
C ALA A 148 6.91 1.31 -9.23
N CYS A 149 6.78 1.67 -10.52
CA CYS A 149 5.73 2.56 -11.01
C CYS A 149 4.92 1.91 -12.13
N TYR A 150 3.70 2.40 -12.33
CA TYR A 150 2.90 1.99 -13.47
C TYR A 150 2.00 3.07 -14.03
N ALA A 151 1.55 2.87 -15.27
CA ALA A 151 0.59 3.74 -15.95
C ALA A 151 -0.55 2.95 -16.60
N ILE A 152 -1.79 3.44 -16.39
CA ILE A 152 -3.02 2.93 -16.97
C ILE A 152 -3.80 4.11 -17.57
N GLY A 153 -4.26 3.97 -18.82
CA GLY A 153 -5.05 5.00 -19.49
C GLY A 153 -4.82 5.05 -21.00
N SER A 154 -4.81 6.26 -21.57
CA SER A 154 -4.56 6.50 -22.99
C SER A 154 -3.44 7.50 -23.20
N VAL A 155 -2.48 7.15 -24.06
CA VAL A 155 -1.36 8.02 -24.44
C VAL A 155 -1.35 8.20 -25.96
N SER A 156 -1.36 9.44 -26.42
CA SER A 156 -1.33 9.79 -27.84
C SER A 156 -0.24 10.81 -28.14
N GLY A 157 0.49 10.60 -29.23
CA GLY A 157 1.46 11.57 -29.73
C GLY A 157 1.84 11.33 -31.18
N THR A 158 2.88 12.03 -31.66
CA THR A 158 3.43 11.82 -33.00
C THR A 158 4.67 10.93 -32.94
N ASN A 159 5.68 11.32 -32.17
CA ASN A 159 6.95 10.61 -32.07
C ASN A 159 7.33 10.29 -30.61
N TYR A 160 8.06 9.20 -30.38
CA TYR A 160 8.56 8.82 -29.06
C TYR A 160 7.41 8.71 -28.04
N VAL A 161 6.47 7.82 -28.33
CA VAL A 161 5.25 7.65 -27.53
C VAL A 161 5.33 6.31 -26.79
N GLY A 162 5.28 6.36 -25.46
CA GLY A 162 5.30 5.16 -24.61
C GLY A 162 4.14 5.13 -23.64
N GLY A 163 3.67 3.93 -23.28
CA GLY A 163 2.60 3.79 -22.28
C GLY A 163 3.00 4.32 -20.90
N LEU A 164 4.28 4.21 -20.53
CA LEU A 164 4.85 4.77 -19.30
C LEU A 164 5.78 5.96 -19.58
N VAL A 165 6.75 5.77 -20.49
CA VAL A 165 7.82 6.75 -20.77
C VAL A 165 7.96 7.03 -22.27
N GLY A 166 7.97 8.30 -22.68
CA GLY A 166 8.17 8.65 -24.09
C GLY A 166 9.59 8.33 -24.60
N ASN A 167 10.60 8.94 -23.98
CA ASN A 167 12.02 8.71 -24.27
C ASN A 167 12.80 8.38 -23.00
N ASN A 168 13.61 7.33 -23.03
CA ASN A 168 14.45 6.90 -21.93
C ASN A 168 15.94 6.93 -22.28
N SER A 169 16.74 7.49 -21.37
CA SER A 169 18.19 7.42 -21.30
C SER A 169 18.69 7.19 -19.86
N GLY A 170 17.76 6.99 -18.92
CA GLY A 170 18.03 6.64 -17.53
C GLY A 170 17.69 5.18 -17.23
N THR A 171 17.36 4.90 -15.99
CA THR A 171 16.98 3.56 -15.52
C THR A 171 15.47 3.46 -15.31
N ILE A 172 14.86 2.42 -15.85
CA ILE A 172 13.47 2.02 -15.58
C ILE A 172 13.50 0.59 -15.07
N THR A 173 13.00 0.36 -13.85
CA THR A 173 13.04 -0.96 -13.22
C THR A 173 11.76 -1.27 -12.47
N ALA A 174 11.30 -2.51 -12.50
CA ALA A 174 10.11 -2.93 -11.78
C ALA A 174 8.88 -2.08 -12.15
N CYS A 175 8.62 -1.87 -13.44
CA CYS A 175 7.54 -0.99 -13.89
C CYS A 175 6.64 -1.68 -14.91
N TYR A 176 5.40 -1.22 -15.05
CA TYR A 176 4.53 -1.72 -16.10
C TYR A 176 3.61 -0.66 -16.71
N ALA A 177 3.09 -0.94 -17.89
CA ALA A 177 2.06 -0.12 -18.52
C ALA A 177 0.96 -0.97 -19.14
N THR A 178 -0.28 -0.59 -18.86
CA THR A 178 -1.47 -1.15 -19.51
C THR A 178 -2.18 -0.11 -20.38
N SER A 179 -1.61 1.10 -20.50
CA SER A 179 -2.13 2.20 -21.30
C SER A 179 -2.25 1.85 -22.79
N SER A 180 -3.35 2.24 -23.43
CA SER A 180 -3.45 2.22 -24.89
C SER A 180 -2.57 3.33 -25.48
N VAL A 181 -1.69 2.99 -26.42
CA VAL A 181 -0.70 3.90 -27.01
C VAL A 181 -0.98 4.10 -28.49
N SER A 182 -1.06 5.36 -28.92
CA SER A 182 -1.20 5.73 -30.33
C SER A 182 -0.14 6.74 -30.77
N GLY A 183 0.46 6.55 -31.94
CA GLY A 183 1.31 7.57 -32.53
C GLY A 183 1.70 7.32 -33.98
N THR A 184 2.75 7.99 -34.45
CA THR A 184 3.29 7.80 -35.81
C THR A 184 4.52 6.90 -35.77
N ASN A 185 5.61 7.34 -35.12
CA ASN A 185 6.88 6.62 -35.11
C ASN A 185 7.48 6.54 -33.70
N TYR A 186 8.31 5.53 -33.44
CA TYR A 186 8.86 5.24 -32.10
C TYR A 186 7.74 5.09 -31.06
N VAL A 187 6.82 4.16 -31.31
CA VAL A 187 5.66 3.89 -30.47
C VAL A 187 5.86 2.57 -29.75
N GLY A 188 5.90 2.59 -28.42
CA GLY A 188 6.11 1.40 -27.59
C GLY A 188 5.03 1.22 -26.53
N GLY A 189 4.68 -0.02 -26.21
CA GLY A 189 3.71 -0.30 -25.15
C GLY A 189 4.16 0.19 -23.77
N LEU A 190 5.47 0.16 -23.48
CA LEU A 190 6.04 0.72 -22.26
C LEU A 190 6.84 1.99 -22.53
N VAL A 191 7.81 1.91 -23.44
CA VAL A 191 8.76 2.99 -23.75
C VAL A 191 8.77 3.29 -25.25
N GLY A 192 8.62 4.56 -25.63
CA GLY A 192 8.67 4.94 -27.05
C GLY A 192 10.06 4.70 -27.66
N CYS A 193 11.11 5.20 -27.00
CA CYS A 193 12.50 4.97 -27.40
C CYS A 193 13.43 4.82 -26.21
N GLU A 194 14.31 3.83 -26.29
CA GLU A 194 15.46 3.61 -25.43
C GLU A 194 16.73 4.12 -26.12
N ALA A 195 17.51 4.99 -25.46
CA ALA A 195 18.70 5.60 -26.03
C ALA A 195 19.82 5.81 -24.99
N ASN A 196 21.03 6.12 -25.47
CA ASN A 196 22.17 6.62 -24.68
C ASN A 196 22.59 5.75 -23.48
N ASN A 197 22.58 4.43 -23.64
CA ASN A 197 22.90 3.47 -22.57
C ASN A 197 21.88 3.49 -21.41
N GLY A 198 20.62 3.80 -21.71
CA GLY A 198 19.51 3.56 -20.80
C GLY A 198 19.43 2.08 -20.38
N THR A 199 18.76 1.83 -19.26
CA THR A 199 18.50 0.47 -18.76
C THR A 199 17.03 0.28 -18.51
N LEU A 200 16.48 -0.81 -19.05
CA LEU A 200 15.10 -1.24 -18.83
C LEU A 200 15.10 -2.68 -18.32
N SER A 201 14.58 -2.89 -17.11
CA SER A 201 14.65 -4.21 -16.48
C SER A 201 13.42 -4.54 -15.64
N VAL A 202 13.04 -5.83 -15.61
CA VAL A 202 11.95 -6.30 -14.75
C VAL A 202 10.66 -5.50 -15.03
N CYS A 203 10.31 -5.35 -16.31
CA CYS A 203 9.16 -4.54 -16.71
C CYS A 203 8.22 -5.28 -17.66
N TYR A 204 6.96 -4.87 -17.74
CA TYR A 204 6.07 -5.40 -18.76
C TYR A 204 5.09 -4.39 -19.38
N ALA A 205 4.56 -4.72 -20.56
CA ALA A 205 3.46 -3.98 -21.17
C ALA A 205 2.33 -4.89 -21.67
N THR A 206 1.08 -4.42 -21.53
CA THR A 206 -0.12 -5.13 -22.01
C THR A 206 -1.09 -4.22 -22.78
N GLY A 207 -0.87 -2.91 -22.78
CA GLY A 207 -1.76 -1.99 -23.47
C GLY A 207 -1.67 -2.10 -24.99
N SER A 208 -2.78 -1.86 -25.69
CA SER A 208 -2.84 -1.86 -27.16
C SER A 208 -1.92 -0.81 -27.76
N VAL A 209 -1.14 -1.15 -28.79
CA VAL A 209 -0.20 -0.24 -29.44
C VAL A 209 -0.58 -0.05 -30.90
N SER A 210 -0.74 1.19 -31.34
CA SER A 210 -1.02 1.55 -32.74
C SER A 210 -0.06 2.62 -33.23
N GLY A 211 0.60 2.36 -34.36
CA GLY A 211 1.45 3.34 -35.04
C GLY A 211 1.48 3.11 -36.54
N THR A 212 1.80 4.16 -37.30
CA THR A 212 1.79 4.14 -38.78
C THR A 212 3.19 4.11 -39.40
N GLY A 213 4.24 4.26 -38.59
CA GLY A 213 5.64 4.25 -38.99
C GLY A 213 6.33 2.90 -38.76
N ASP A 214 7.65 2.88 -38.93
CA ASP A 214 8.44 1.64 -38.95
C ASP A 214 8.81 1.13 -37.54
N TYR A 215 8.86 2.02 -36.55
CA TYR A 215 9.28 1.71 -35.18
C TYR A 215 8.06 1.65 -34.25
N VAL A 216 7.31 0.53 -34.34
CA VAL A 216 6.15 0.25 -33.49
C VAL A 216 6.36 -1.10 -32.81
N GLY A 217 6.37 -1.13 -31.48
CA GLY A 217 6.71 -2.32 -30.70
C GLY A 217 5.80 -2.54 -29.50
N GLY A 218 5.55 -3.81 -29.17
CA GLY A 218 4.72 -4.18 -28.02
C GLY A 218 5.31 -3.79 -26.66
N LEU A 219 6.65 -3.71 -26.55
CA LEU A 219 7.34 -3.20 -25.35
C LEU A 219 8.03 -1.86 -25.62
N VAL A 220 8.95 -1.84 -26.59
CA VAL A 220 9.76 -0.67 -26.96
C VAL A 220 9.63 -0.37 -28.45
N GLY A 221 9.40 0.90 -28.80
CA GLY A 221 9.33 1.35 -30.20
C GLY A 221 10.67 1.28 -30.92
N ALA A 222 11.73 1.84 -30.33
CA ALA A 222 13.12 1.65 -30.79
C ALA A 222 14.12 1.58 -29.64
N ASN A 223 15.25 0.91 -29.89
CA ASN A 223 16.36 0.78 -28.95
C ASN A 223 17.68 1.12 -29.66
N TRP A 224 18.35 2.18 -29.22
CA TRP A 224 19.60 2.68 -29.76
C TRP A 224 20.71 2.59 -28.71
N ASN A 225 21.18 1.36 -28.48
CA ASN A 225 22.29 1.06 -27.57
C ASN A 225 21.93 1.15 -26.07
N SER A 226 20.74 0.68 -25.69
CA SER A 226 20.34 0.46 -24.29
C SER A 226 20.24 -1.03 -23.94
N ILE A 227 20.30 -1.33 -22.65
CA ILE A 227 20.23 -2.69 -22.12
C ILE A 227 18.80 -2.99 -21.68
N ILE A 228 18.21 -4.05 -22.24
CA ILE A 228 16.85 -4.50 -21.92
C ILE A 228 16.90 -5.97 -21.49
N PHE A 229 16.44 -6.28 -20.27
CA PHE A 229 16.48 -7.64 -19.74
C PHE A 229 15.32 -7.94 -18.77
N TYR A 230 14.88 -9.20 -18.73
CA TYR A 230 13.73 -9.65 -17.93
C TYR A 230 12.47 -8.80 -18.14
N CYS A 231 12.23 -8.38 -19.39
CA CYS A 231 11.08 -7.57 -19.76
C CYS A 231 10.17 -8.31 -20.74
N TYR A 232 8.86 -8.08 -20.63
CA TYR A 232 7.86 -8.82 -21.37
C TYR A 232 6.81 -7.92 -22.00
N TRP A 233 6.20 -8.36 -23.09
CA TRP A 233 4.94 -7.78 -23.53
C TRP A 233 3.95 -8.86 -23.92
N ASP A 234 2.67 -8.54 -23.75
CA ASP A 234 1.59 -9.40 -24.20
C ASP A 234 1.34 -9.19 -25.69
N THR A 235 1.61 -10.20 -26.49
CA THR A 235 1.49 -10.16 -27.96
C THR A 235 0.05 -10.09 -28.46
N GLN A 236 -0.92 -10.46 -27.62
CA GLN A 236 -2.34 -10.50 -27.97
C GLN A 236 -3.03 -9.18 -27.62
N THR A 237 -2.85 -8.69 -26.40
CA THR A 237 -3.50 -7.44 -25.96
C THR A 237 -2.83 -6.20 -26.53
N SER A 238 -1.50 -6.23 -26.75
CA SER A 238 -0.81 -5.13 -27.44
C SER A 238 -1.16 -5.02 -28.93
N GLY A 239 -1.61 -6.12 -29.54
CA GLY A 239 -1.74 -6.24 -31.00
C GLY A 239 -0.41 -6.24 -31.76
N GLN A 240 0.73 -6.33 -31.05
CA GLN A 240 2.07 -6.25 -31.65
C GLN A 240 2.80 -7.61 -31.57
N PRO A 241 3.14 -8.22 -32.72
CA PRO A 241 3.87 -9.48 -32.74
C PRO A 241 5.36 -9.32 -32.38
N ARG A 242 5.86 -8.09 -32.35
CA ARG A 242 7.28 -7.77 -32.14
C ARG A 242 7.44 -6.55 -31.24
N SER A 243 8.61 -6.47 -30.60
CA SER A 243 9.26 -5.26 -30.11
C SER A 243 10.50 -5.05 -30.98
N HIS A 244 11.09 -3.84 -31.04
CA HIS A 244 12.25 -3.59 -31.90
C HIS A 244 13.45 -4.51 -31.56
N ILE A 245 14.18 -4.22 -30.48
CA ILE A 245 15.27 -5.06 -29.98
C ILE A 245 15.18 -5.07 -28.46
N GLY A 246 15.08 -6.27 -27.86
CA GLY A 246 14.98 -6.48 -26.42
C GLY A 246 13.57 -6.83 -25.94
N GLY A 247 13.51 -7.46 -24.78
CA GLY A 247 12.29 -8.03 -24.21
C GLY A 247 11.83 -9.33 -24.89
N VAL A 248 10.82 -9.99 -24.31
CA VAL A 248 10.24 -11.23 -24.85
C VAL A 248 8.71 -11.09 -24.97
N GLY A 249 8.19 -11.34 -26.16
CA GLY A 249 6.76 -11.34 -26.43
C GLY A 249 6.15 -12.65 -25.99
N LEU A 250 5.11 -12.59 -25.16
CA LEU A 250 4.44 -13.76 -24.60
C LEU A 250 2.93 -13.71 -24.90
N PRO A 251 2.24 -14.85 -24.98
CA PRO A 251 0.78 -14.89 -24.96
C PRO A 251 0.22 -14.47 -23.60
N THR A 252 -1.03 -13.98 -23.57
CA THR A 252 -1.75 -13.55 -22.36
C THR A 252 -1.74 -14.61 -21.26
N ALA A 253 -2.05 -15.85 -21.60
CA ALA A 253 -2.09 -16.94 -20.62
C ALA A 253 -0.72 -17.16 -19.93
N THR A 254 0.38 -16.96 -20.66
CA THR A 254 1.74 -17.08 -20.10
C THR A 254 2.09 -15.86 -19.25
N MET A 255 1.72 -14.66 -19.70
CA MET A 255 1.88 -13.41 -18.95
C MET A 255 1.11 -13.39 -17.62
N GLN A 256 0.01 -14.14 -17.52
CA GLN A 256 -0.79 -14.25 -16.29
C GLN A 256 -0.31 -15.38 -15.36
N GLY A 257 0.76 -16.10 -15.72
CA GLY A 257 1.38 -17.12 -14.88
C GLY A 257 2.67 -16.64 -14.23
N SER A 258 2.92 -17.01 -12.98
CA SER A 258 4.12 -16.57 -12.22
C SER A 258 5.43 -17.24 -12.67
N GLU A 259 5.36 -18.42 -13.31
CA GLU A 259 6.54 -19.26 -13.60
C GLU A 259 7.62 -18.52 -14.40
N ILE A 260 7.23 -17.76 -15.43
CA ILE A 260 8.17 -17.06 -16.30
C ILE A 260 8.90 -15.94 -15.56
N TYR A 261 8.21 -15.26 -14.63
CA TYR A 261 8.78 -14.15 -13.88
C TYR A 261 9.74 -14.65 -12.80
N LEU A 262 9.38 -15.72 -12.09
CA LEU A 262 10.24 -16.38 -11.10
C LEU A 262 11.53 -16.92 -11.75
N ARG A 263 11.46 -17.43 -12.99
CA ARG A 263 12.65 -17.83 -13.75
C ARG A 263 13.53 -16.66 -14.19
N ALA A 264 12.96 -15.48 -14.28
CA ALA A 264 13.64 -14.24 -14.62
C ALA A 264 14.04 -13.41 -13.40
N PHE A 265 14.06 -14.04 -12.22
CA PHE A 265 14.48 -13.43 -10.96
C PHE A 265 13.64 -12.22 -10.55
N TRP A 266 12.39 -12.13 -11.01
CA TRP A 266 11.44 -11.18 -10.46
C TRP A 266 11.15 -11.56 -9.02
N ASP A 267 11.17 -10.55 -8.19
CA ASP A 267 11.03 -10.63 -6.74
C ASP A 267 9.55 -10.57 -6.34
N PHE A 268 8.98 -11.73 -6.03
CA PHE A 268 7.55 -11.94 -5.76
C PHE A 268 7.23 -12.21 -4.30
N LYS A 269 6.13 -11.63 -3.83
CA LYS A 269 5.55 -11.92 -2.51
C LYS A 269 5.49 -13.41 -2.19
N GLY A 270 6.14 -13.79 -1.08
CA GLY A 270 6.21 -15.16 -0.59
C GLY A 270 7.32 -16.02 -1.18
N GLU A 271 8.24 -15.44 -1.95
CA GLU A 271 9.47 -16.09 -2.38
C GLU A 271 10.65 -15.76 -1.42
N ILE A 272 11.74 -16.52 -1.49
CA ILE A 272 12.91 -16.35 -0.59
C ILE A 272 14.27 -16.48 -1.32
N LYS A 273 14.26 -16.65 -2.64
CA LYS A 273 15.44 -16.90 -3.48
C LYS A 273 16.26 -15.63 -3.71
N ASN A 274 15.66 -14.46 -3.77
CA ASN A 274 16.36 -13.19 -4.00
C ASN A 274 16.25 -12.19 -2.83
N GLY A 275 15.63 -12.57 -1.72
CA GLY A 275 15.56 -11.75 -0.52
C GLY A 275 14.26 -11.97 0.25
N VAL A 276 13.97 -11.01 1.13
CA VAL A 276 12.69 -10.91 1.88
C VAL A 276 11.94 -9.61 1.55
N ASN A 277 12.54 -8.73 0.74
CA ASN A 277 11.82 -7.61 0.17
C ASN A 277 10.99 -8.20 -0.96
N ASP A 278 9.75 -7.76 -1.13
CA ASP A 278 8.87 -8.24 -2.18
C ASP A 278 8.49 -7.07 -3.10
N THR A 279 8.85 -7.16 -4.38
CA THR A 279 8.57 -6.09 -5.36
C THR A 279 7.26 -6.31 -6.11
N TRP A 280 6.95 -7.56 -6.43
CA TRP A 280 5.81 -7.99 -7.25
C TRP A 280 4.90 -8.93 -6.47
N ALA A 281 3.66 -9.06 -6.90
CA ALA A 281 2.73 -10.04 -6.38
C ALA A 281 1.78 -10.50 -7.50
N MET A 282 1.29 -11.73 -7.38
CA MET A 282 0.16 -12.20 -8.20
C MET A 282 -1.16 -11.84 -7.50
N PRO A 283 -2.12 -11.21 -8.20
CA PRO A 283 -3.46 -10.99 -7.63
C PRO A 283 -4.15 -12.33 -7.30
N GLN A 284 -4.89 -12.39 -6.19
CA GLN A 284 -5.61 -13.60 -5.76
C GLN A 284 -6.65 -14.09 -6.80
N GLY A 285 -7.27 -13.16 -7.54
CA GLY A 285 -8.23 -13.47 -8.61
C GLY A 285 -7.59 -13.89 -9.93
N GLY A 286 -6.27 -14.07 -9.97
CA GLY A 286 -5.51 -14.23 -11.21
C GLY A 286 -5.37 -12.91 -11.99
N GLY A 287 -4.74 -12.99 -13.15
CA GLY A 287 -4.39 -11.81 -13.97
C GLY A 287 -2.88 -11.60 -14.05
N TYR A 288 -2.47 -10.41 -14.46
CA TYR A 288 -1.05 -10.06 -14.59
C TYR A 288 -0.43 -9.76 -13.22
N PRO A 289 0.90 -9.91 -13.06
CA PRO A 289 1.58 -9.44 -11.86
C PRO A 289 1.34 -7.96 -11.61
N VAL A 290 1.16 -7.59 -10.35
CA VAL A 290 1.07 -6.21 -9.89
C VAL A 290 2.22 -5.93 -8.95
N LEU A 291 2.52 -4.67 -8.68
CA LEU A 291 3.51 -4.33 -7.67
C LEU A 291 2.97 -4.73 -6.30
N ALA A 292 3.83 -5.26 -5.43
CA ALA A 292 3.42 -5.81 -4.14
C ALA A 292 2.66 -4.77 -3.29
N TRP A 293 3.08 -3.51 -3.35
CA TRP A 293 2.43 -2.40 -2.65
C TRP A 293 0.98 -2.15 -3.10
N GLN A 294 0.57 -2.61 -4.30
CA GLN A 294 -0.82 -2.47 -4.78
C GLN A 294 -1.80 -3.40 -4.08
N LEU A 295 -1.31 -4.49 -3.47
CA LEU A 295 -2.17 -5.48 -2.81
C LEU A 295 -2.24 -5.28 -1.29
N GLY A 296 -1.65 -4.19 -0.77
CA GLY A 296 -1.37 -4.02 0.66
C GLY A 296 -0.36 -5.04 1.17
N ASP A 297 0.04 -4.89 2.44
CA ASP A 297 0.66 -6.01 3.15
C ASP A 297 -0.30 -7.21 3.06
N SER A 298 0.25 -8.41 2.86
CA SER A 298 -0.64 -9.57 2.79
C SER A 298 -1.21 -9.67 4.18
N PRO A 299 -2.53 -9.86 4.30
CA PRO A 299 -3.08 -10.09 5.60
C PRO A 299 -2.34 -11.26 6.25
N VAL A 300 -2.14 -11.17 7.56
CA VAL A 300 -1.45 -12.23 8.30
C VAL A 300 -2.04 -13.60 7.95
N SER A 301 -1.23 -14.65 8.01
CA SER A 301 -1.62 -15.96 7.42
C SER A 301 -2.88 -16.59 8.02
N ASN A 302 -3.35 -16.06 9.15
CA ASN A 302 -4.57 -16.45 9.86
C ASN A 302 -5.62 -15.33 9.93
N ASP A 303 -5.68 -14.46 8.92
CA ASP A 303 -6.63 -13.34 8.83
C ASP A 303 -8.11 -13.75 8.74
N GLU A 304 -8.39 -15.00 8.38
CA GLU A 304 -9.74 -15.51 8.11
C GLU A 304 -10.02 -16.77 8.93
N MET A 305 -11.29 -17.01 9.32
CA MET A 305 -11.62 -18.25 10.05
C MET A 305 -11.20 -19.51 9.28
N SER A 306 -11.21 -19.45 7.94
CA SER A 306 -10.82 -20.55 7.05
C SER A 306 -9.32 -20.93 7.11
N ASN A 307 -8.45 -20.00 7.49
CA ASN A 307 -7.00 -20.19 7.62
C ASN A 307 -6.53 -20.11 9.09
N ALA A 308 -7.46 -20.27 10.04
CA ALA A 308 -7.19 -20.24 11.47
C ALA A 308 -6.03 -21.17 11.89
N ILE A 309 -5.19 -20.70 12.81
CA ILE A 309 -4.05 -21.46 13.34
C ILE A 309 -4.48 -22.33 14.52
N ALA A 310 -4.00 -23.59 14.54
CA ALA A 310 -4.28 -24.50 15.64
C ALA A 310 -3.59 -24.05 16.95
N VAL A 311 -4.33 -24.07 18.05
CA VAL A 311 -3.83 -23.86 19.40
C VAL A 311 -3.90 -25.18 20.17
N THR A 312 -2.74 -25.66 20.61
CA THR A 312 -2.67 -26.83 21.49
C THR A 312 -3.16 -26.45 22.88
N VAL A 313 -4.24 -27.09 23.34
CA VAL A 313 -4.78 -26.88 24.69
C VAL A 313 -3.69 -27.10 25.75
N GLY A 314 -3.53 -26.15 26.67
CA GLY A 314 -2.51 -26.14 27.71
C GLY A 314 -1.21 -25.43 27.33
N SER A 315 -1.06 -25.02 26.06
CA SER A 315 0.08 -24.23 25.58
C SER A 315 -0.29 -22.76 25.35
N THR A 316 0.73 -21.92 25.23
CA THR A 316 0.61 -20.51 24.84
C THR A 316 1.19 -20.33 23.43
N VAL A 317 0.53 -19.52 22.61
CA VAL A 317 0.94 -19.17 21.25
C VAL A 317 1.20 -17.66 21.19
N SER A 318 2.29 -17.25 20.56
CA SER A 318 2.53 -15.84 20.22
C SER A 318 1.83 -15.49 18.90
N GLY A 319 1.14 -14.35 18.86
CA GLY A 319 0.37 -13.88 17.71
C GLY A 319 0.55 -12.39 17.46
N THR A 320 0.10 -11.92 16.29
CA THR A 320 0.05 -10.51 15.93
C THR A 320 -1.18 -10.23 15.07
N SER A 321 -1.84 -9.11 15.31
CA SER A 321 -2.90 -8.56 14.44
C SER A 321 -2.39 -7.43 13.54
N ILE A 322 -1.09 -7.12 13.59
CA ILE A 322 -0.50 -6.11 12.71
C ILE A 322 -0.58 -6.61 11.26
N GLY A 323 -1.23 -5.82 10.40
CA GLY A 323 -1.45 -6.18 9.00
C GLY A 323 -2.67 -7.08 8.76
N ALA A 324 -3.44 -7.43 9.79
CA ALA A 324 -4.72 -8.10 9.61
C ALA A 324 -5.75 -7.18 8.93
N THR A 325 -6.64 -7.75 8.12
CA THR A 325 -7.64 -7.05 7.32
C THR A 325 -9.06 -7.54 7.52
N GLY A 326 -9.26 -8.61 8.31
CA GLY A 326 -10.56 -9.16 8.62
C GLY A 326 -11.55 -8.09 9.11
N LEU A 327 -12.82 -8.25 8.73
CA LEU A 327 -13.94 -7.37 9.07
C LEU A 327 -15.04 -8.11 9.83
N ASP A 328 -14.74 -9.28 10.42
CA ASP A 328 -15.77 -10.15 10.98
C ASP A 328 -16.34 -9.56 12.28
N ILE A 329 -17.56 -9.01 12.18
CA ILE A 329 -18.26 -8.35 13.28
C ILE A 329 -18.86 -9.40 14.24
N THR A 330 -18.57 -9.27 15.54
CA THR A 330 -19.23 -10.02 16.62
C THR A 330 -20.54 -9.35 17.04
N ARG A 331 -21.45 -10.09 17.67
CA ARG A 331 -22.81 -9.63 18.01
C ARG A 331 -22.85 -8.38 18.92
N ASN A 332 -21.76 -8.07 19.62
CA ASN A 332 -21.73 -7.08 20.69
C ASN A 332 -20.62 -6.00 20.59
N SER A 333 -19.83 -5.92 19.50
CA SER A 333 -18.76 -4.92 19.42
C SER A 333 -19.02 -3.78 18.44
N TYR A 334 -18.57 -2.59 18.85
CA TYR A 334 -18.46 -1.42 17.99
C TYR A 334 -17.04 -1.42 17.38
N ASN A 335 -16.93 -1.70 16.08
CA ASN A 335 -15.73 -1.45 15.28
C ASN A 335 -14.47 -2.30 15.61
N ASP A 336 -14.65 -3.61 15.81
CA ASP A 336 -13.53 -4.56 15.76
C ASP A 336 -13.26 -4.92 14.29
N SER A 337 -12.10 -4.53 13.78
CA SER A 337 -11.56 -4.93 12.47
C SER A 337 -10.10 -5.35 12.65
N ALA A 338 -9.47 -5.88 11.61
CA ALA A 338 -8.12 -6.45 11.67
C ALA A 338 -8.03 -7.62 12.66
N ASP A 339 -8.98 -8.53 12.56
CA ASP A 339 -9.06 -9.72 13.39
C ASP A 339 -8.24 -10.89 12.85
N VAL A 340 -7.82 -11.76 13.77
CA VAL A 340 -7.03 -12.95 13.45
C VAL A 340 -7.63 -14.17 14.13
N TRP A 341 -7.48 -15.31 13.45
CA TRP A 341 -8.22 -16.51 13.76
C TRP A 341 -7.31 -17.65 14.24
N TYR A 342 -7.80 -18.34 15.25
CA TYR A 342 -7.22 -19.54 15.81
C TYR A 342 -8.30 -20.59 16.01
N TYR A 343 -7.92 -21.83 16.27
CA TYR A 343 -8.88 -22.86 16.66
C TYR A 343 -8.27 -23.86 17.62
N PHE A 344 -9.12 -24.56 18.36
CA PHE A 344 -8.73 -25.77 19.07
C PHE A 344 -9.78 -26.87 18.89
N ASP A 345 -9.31 -28.12 18.87
CA ASP A 345 -10.17 -29.29 18.87
C ASP A 345 -10.38 -29.76 20.31
N CYS A 346 -11.63 -29.83 20.76
CA CYS A 346 -11.96 -30.19 22.13
C CYS A 346 -11.78 -31.70 22.35
N ALA A 347 -10.73 -32.08 23.07
CA ALA A 347 -10.43 -33.48 23.37
C ALA A 347 -11.33 -34.09 24.46
N SER A 348 -11.96 -33.28 25.31
CA SER A 348 -12.84 -33.76 26.38
C SER A 348 -13.82 -32.68 26.83
N THR A 349 -15.09 -33.05 27.01
CA THR A 349 -16.16 -32.16 27.45
C THR A 349 -15.81 -31.49 28.78
N GLY A 350 -15.99 -30.18 28.86
CA GLY A 350 -15.75 -29.42 30.09
C GLY A 350 -15.66 -27.92 29.86
N LYS A 351 -15.29 -27.20 30.93
CA LYS A 351 -15.01 -25.76 30.85
C LYS A 351 -13.63 -25.51 30.27
N TYR A 352 -13.53 -24.55 29.36
CA TYR A 352 -12.28 -24.07 28.78
C TYR A 352 -12.18 -22.56 28.99
N THR A 353 -10.99 -22.12 29.39
CA THR A 353 -10.63 -20.70 29.49
C THR A 353 -9.78 -20.33 28.29
N ILE A 354 -10.16 -19.28 27.57
CA ILE A 354 -9.35 -18.65 26.52
C ILE A 354 -8.85 -17.31 27.07
N THR A 355 -7.54 -17.09 26.99
CA THR A 355 -6.88 -15.87 27.48
C THR A 355 -6.04 -15.26 26.37
N VAL A 356 -6.25 -13.96 26.13
CA VAL A 356 -5.43 -13.12 25.27
C VAL A 356 -4.73 -12.08 26.15
N GLU A 357 -3.41 -11.99 26.04
CA GLU A 357 -2.61 -10.96 26.71
C GLU A 357 -1.98 -10.05 25.65
N PRO A 358 -2.52 -8.83 25.41
CA PRO A 358 -1.95 -7.89 24.45
C PRO A 358 -0.70 -7.20 25.02
N GLU A 359 0.28 -6.87 24.17
CA GLU A 359 1.48 -6.13 24.60
C GLU A 359 1.23 -4.63 24.77
N ASN A 360 0.53 -4.01 23.81
CA ASN A 360 0.44 -2.56 23.69
C ASN A 360 -0.88 -2.06 23.06
N PHE A 361 -1.94 -2.86 23.08
CA PHE A 361 -3.24 -2.49 22.52
C PHE A 361 -4.39 -3.06 23.35
N ASN A 362 -5.60 -2.51 23.16
CA ASN A 362 -6.81 -3.01 23.82
C ASN A 362 -7.38 -4.19 23.03
N SER A 363 -7.28 -5.40 23.56
CA SER A 363 -7.72 -6.61 22.84
C SER A 363 -9.20 -6.92 23.03
N THR A 364 -9.78 -7.63 22.07
CA THR A 364 -11.07 -8.32 22.23
C THR A 364 -10.89 -9.79 21.85
N VAL A 365 -11.66 -10.67 22.49
CA VAL A 365 -11.65 -12.11 22.20
C VAL A 365 -13.08 -12.63 22.04
N ALA A 366 -13.29 -13.46 21.02
CA ALA A 366 -14.56 -14.14 20.78
C ALA A 366 -14.33 -15.62 20.46
N VAL A 367 -15.29 -16.48 20.78
CA VAL A 367 -15.25 -17.90 20.43
C VAL A 367 -16.50 -18.32 19.69
N PHE A 368 -16.31 -19.05 18.59
CA PHE A 368 -17.34 -19.55 17.70
C PHE A 368 -17.33 -21.09 17.68
N ASP A 369 -18.49 -21.70 17.48
CA ASP A 369 -18.59 -23.15 17.24
C ASP A 369 -18.27 -23.51 15.77
N GLY A 370 -18.27 -24.81 15.47
CA GLY A 370 -18.07 -25.34 14.11
C GLY A 370 -19.17 -24.95 13.10
N THR A 371 -20.25 -24.31 13.53
CA THR A 371 -21.29 -23.72 12.67
C THR A 371 -21.11 -22.22 12.46
N GLN A 372 -20.00 -21.65 12.95
CA GLN A 372 -19.68 -20.23 12.93
C GLN A 372 -20.64 -19.39 13.79
N THR A 373 -21.29 -20.00 14.78
CA THR A 373 -22.11 -19.26 15.74
C THR A 373 -21.23 -18.78 16.88
N GLU A 374 -21.22 -17.47 17.14
CA GLU A 374 -20.56 -16.88 18.31
C GLU A 374 -21.20 -17.40 19.60
N ILE A 375 -20.37 -17.93 20.51
CA ILE A 375 -20.79 -18.55 21.76
C ILE A 375 -20.49 -17.64 22.96
N VAL A 376 -19.32 -16.99 22.94
CA VAL A 376 -18.86 -16.13 24.04
C VAL A 376 -17.92 -15.05 23.50
N PHE A 377 -17.93 -13.89 24.14
CA PHE A 377 -17.16 -12.71 23.79
C PHE A 377 -16.73 -11.96 25.05
N ASN A 378 -15.58 -11.27 25.00
CA ASN A 378 -15.14 -10.33 26.01
C ASN A 378 -14.26 -9.22 25.39
N ASP A 379 -14.52 -7.98 25.77
CA ASP A 379 -13.65 -6.82 25.57
C ASP A 379 -13.15 -6.34 26.94
N ASP A 380 -11.85 -6.49 27.22
CA ASP A 380 -11.30 -5.92 28.44
C ASP A 380 -11.19 -4.38 28.35
N PHE A 381 -11.12 -3.72 29.51
CA PHE A 381 -10.87 -2.28 29.58
C PHE A 381 -9.36 -2.01 29.72
N PHE A 382 -8.81 -1.33 28.72
CA PHE A 382 -7.51 -0.63 28.67
C PHE A 382 -6.31 -1.37 29.33
N GLY A 383 -5.75 -2.32 28.60
CA GLY A 383 -4.43 -2.90 28.91
C GLY A 383 -4.45 -4.09 29.88
N GLU A 384 -5.63 -4.63 30.16
CA GLU A 384 -5.77 -5.91 30.86
C GLU A 384 -5.90 -7.08 29.88
N LYS A 385 -6.06 -8.29 30.41
CA LYS A 385 -6.12 -9.54 29.64
C LYS A 385 -7.55 -9.83 29.24
N SER A 386 -7.76 -10.25 27.99
CA SER A 386 -9.07 -10.61 27.48
C SER A 386 -9.32 -12.07 27.78
N VAL A 387 -10.36 -12.36 28.57
CA VAL A 387 -10.63 -13.73 29.05
C VAL A 387 -12.08 -14.12 28.80
N VAL A 388 -12.28 -15.29 28.20
CA VAL A 388 -13.60 -15.92 28.06
C VAL A 388 -13.58 -17.35 28.57
N ILE A 389 -14.73 -17.80 29.07
CA ILE A 389 -14.95 -19.18 29.51
C ILE A 389 -16.10 -19.76 28.71
N LEU A 390 -15.89 -20.95 28.12
CA LEU A 390 -16.93 -21.69 27.40
C LEU A 390 -17.07 -23.12 27.92
N ASN A 391 -18.27 -23.69 27.79
CA ASN A 391 -18.49 -25.12 27.93
C ASN A 391 -18.29 -25.78 26.56
N ALA A 392 -17.19 -26.51 26.39
CA ALA A 392 -16.85 -27.19 25.16
C ALA A 392 -17.27 -28.67 25.21
N ALA A 393 -17.66 -29.23 24.08
CA ALA A 393 -18.04 -30.64 23.94
C ALA A 393 -16.95 -31.44 23.21
N THR A 394 -16.66 -32.65 23.70
CA THR A 394 -15.68 -33.56 23.07
C THR A 394 -15.95 -33.73 21.58
N GLY A 395 -14.90 -33.64 20.76
CA GLY A 395 -14.94 -33.86 19.31
C GLY A 395 -15.42 -32.65 18.52
N GLN A 396 -15.78 -31.53 19.16
CA GLN A 396 -16.09 -30.28 18.48
C GLN A 396 -14.85 -29.40 18.33
N ARG A 397 -14.81 -28.66 17.22
CA ARG A 397 -13.85 -27.59 16.97
C ARG A 397 -14.46 -26.25 17.38
N TYR A 398 -13.66 -25.43 18.03
CA TYR A 398 -14.00 -24.06 18.38
C TYR A 398 -12.99 -23.11 17.76
N TYR A 399 -13.49 -22.03 17.17
CA TYR A 399 -12.69 -20.98 16.55
C TYR A 399 -12.58 -19.81 17.51
N ILE A 400 -11.39 -19.24 17.65
CA ILE A 400 -11.08 -18.10 18.51
C ILE A 400 -10.74 -16.94 17.59
N ARG A 401 -11.48 -15.85 17.71
CA ARG A 401 -11.16 -14.57 17.08
C ARG A 401 -10.43 -13.69 18.09
N VAL A 402 -9.29 -13.13 17.70
CA VAL A 402 -8.57 -12.10 18.46
C VAL A 402 -8.56 -10.83 17.63
N ALA A 403 -9.03 -9.72 18.18
CA ALA A 403 -9.05 -8.42 17.52
C ALA A 403 -8.62 -7.32 18.49
N GLY A 404 -8.56 -6.07 18.02
CA GLY A 404 -8.42 -4.92 18.91
C GLY A 404 -9.63 -4.00 18.85
N TYR A 405 -9.96 -3.42 20.00
CA TYR A 405 -11.03 -2.44 20.13
C TYR A 405 -10.74 -1.21 19.26
N ASN A 406 -11.73 -0.75 18.50
CA ASN A 406 -11.58 0.36 17.54
C ASN A 406 -10.41 0.15 16.55
N SER A 407 -10.31 -1.05 15.98
CA SER A 407 -9.30 -1.39 14.95
C SER A 407 -7.85 -1.27 15.43
N GLN A 408 -7.60 -1.30 16.73
CA GLN A 408 -6.22 -1.35 17.23
C GLN A 408 -5.57 -2.68 16.86
N THR A 409 -4.27 -2.65 16.58
CA THR A 409 -3.50 -3.85 16.23
C THR A 409 -2.21 -3.91 17.05
N GLY A 410 -1.74 -5.12 17.33
CA GLY A 410 -0.49 -5.31 18.04
C GLY A 410 -0.11 -6.77 18.20
N ASN A 411 0.98 -7.01 18.93
CA ASN A 411 1.39 -8.36 19.31
C ASN A 411 0.68 -8.80 20.58
N PHE A 412 0.43 -10.11 20.71
CA PHE A 412 -0.24 -10.69 21.86
C PHE A 412 0.23 -12.13 22.12
N THR A 413 -0.13 -12.66 23.29
CA THR A 413 -0.10 -14.10 23.57
C THR A 413 -1.52 -14.64 23.72
N LEU A 414 -1.76 -15.84 23.21
CA LEU A 414 -3.04 -16.54 23.27
C LEU A 414 -2.86 -17.91 23.95
N ALA A 415 -3.75 -18.27 24.87
CA ALA A 415 -3.79 -19.59 25.47
C ALA A 415 -5.21 -20.13 25.59
N ALA A 416 -5.39 -21.42 25.26
CA ALA A 416 -6.59 -22.19 25.54
C ALA A 416 -6.28 -23.24 26.62
N LYS A 417 -6.96 -23.21 27.77
CA LYS A 417 -6.71 -24.14 28.88
C LYS A 417 -8.00 -24.82 29.31
N GLN A 418 -7.93 -26.12 29.57
CA GLN A 418 -9.04 -26.85 30.17
C GLN A 418 -9.10 -26.54 31.67
N GLY A 419 -10.31 -26.29 32.17
CA GLY A 419 -10.55 -25.79 33.52
C GLY A 419 -10.88 -24.29 33.52
N ALA A 420 -11.57 -23.85 34.58
CA ALA A 420 -11.77 -22.43 34.84
C ALA A 420 -10.60 -21.90 35.67
N ILE A 421 -10.04 -20.74 35.31
CA ILE A 421 -9.16 -19.99 36.22
C ILE A 421 -10.02 -19.17 37.20
N HIS A 422 -9.55 -19.03 38.44
CA HIS A 422 -10.11 -18.06 39.38
C HIS A 422 -9.56 -16.66 39.04
N ALA A 423 -10.43 -15.71 38.72
CA ALA A 423 -10.06 -14.31 38.52
C ALA A 423 -9.90 -13.57 39.86
N ILE A 424 -9.05 -12.56 39.86
CA ILE A 424 -8.81 -11.64 40.99
C ILE A 424 -9.76 -10.45 40.81
N GLN A 425 -10.39 -10.04 41.92
CA GLN A 425 -11.19 -8.81 42.12
C GLN A 425 -12.63 -8.79 41.54
N GLY A 426 -13.58 -8.37 42.39
CA GLY A 426 -15.04 -8.50 42.22
C GLY A 426 -15.65 -7.64 41.12
N ASP A 427 -16.98 -7.70 40.99
CA ASP A 427 -17.80 -6.91 40.06
C ASP A 427 -17.45 -5.41 40.10
N LEU A 428 -16.61 -4.96 39.16
CA LEU A 428 -16.10 -3.59 39.08
C LEU A 428 -17.00 -2.67 38.25
N ASN A 429 -18.01 -3.18 37.54
CA ASN A 429 -18.82 -2.38 36.59
C ASN A 429 -20.30 -2.23 36.99
N TYR A 430 -20.78 -2.88 38.07
CA TYR A 430 -22.14 -2.75 38.59
C TYR A 430 -23.24 -3.03 37.53
N ASP A 431 -22.97 -3.87 36.54
CA ASP A 431 -23.94 -4.22 35.48
C ASP A 431 -24.89 -5.37 35.89
N GLY A 432 -24.67 -5.96 37.07
CA GLY A 432 -25.48 -7.05 37.61
C GLY A 432 -25.07 -8.43 37.11
N VAL A 433 -23.96 -8.56 36.38
CA VAL A 433 -23.36 -9.82 35.96
C VAL A 433 -22.08 -10.05 36.76
N VAL A 434 -22.08 -11.06 37.63
CA VAL A 434 -20.87 -11.42 38.39
C VAL A 434 -19.82 -11.99 37.44
N ASN A 435 -18.75 -11.22 37.21
CA ASN A 435 -17.54 -11.73 36.56
C ASN A 435 -17.05 -12.97 37.35
N LEU A 436 -17.11 -14.12 36.68
CA LEU A 436 -17.26 -15.42 37.33
C LEU A 436 -16.00 -15.89 38.05
N VAL A 437 -16.15 -16.15 39.35
CA VAL A 437 -15.28 -17.07 40.10
C VAL A 437 -16.09 -17.97 41.05
N ASP A 438 -15.69 -19.24 41.08
CA ASP A 438 -16.30 -20.39 41.73
C ASP A 438 -15.87 -20.56 43.21
N PHE A 439 -16.84 -20.69 44.13
CA PHE A 439 -16.67 -20.85 45.58
C PHE A 439 -16.38 -22.30 46.05
N SER A 440 -16.20 -23.28 45.16
CA SER A 440 -16.16 -24.70 45.55
C SER A 440 -14.87 -25.19 46.26
N ILE A 441 -13.81 -24.38 46.41
CA ILE A 441 -12.54 -24.82 47.05
C ILE A 441 -12.44 -24.48 48.55
N PHE A 442 -13.31 -23.63 49.10
CA PHE A 442 -13.29 -23.29 50.55
C PHE A 442 -14.17 -24.17 51.44
N ALA A 443 -14.96 -25.10 50.87
CA ALA A 443 -15.91 -25.91 51.63
C ALA A 443 -15.35 -27.23 52.20
N GLU A 444 -14.16 -27.69 51.80
CA GLU A 444 -13.64 -28.99 52.25
C GLU A 444 -12.75 -28.95 53.51
N ASN A 445 -12.36 -27.76 54.01
CA ASN A 445 -11.47 -27.64 55.19
C ASN A 445 -12.15 -27.06 56.45
N TRP A 446 -13.48 -26.96 56.52
CA TRP A 446 -14.22 -26.44 57.69
C TRP A 446 -15.29 -27.39 58.26
N MET A 447 -15.22 -28.69 57.94
CA MET A 447 -16.12 -29.73 58.49
C MET A 447 -15.36 -30.89 59.18
N ILE A 448 -14.16 -30.62 59.71
CA ILE A 448 -13.49 -31.48 60.69
C ILE A 448 -13.02 -30.61 61.86
N GLU A 449 -13.94 -30.30 62.77
CA GLU A 449 -13.77 -30.33 64.24
C GLU A 449 -15.14 -30.19 64.93
#